data_AF-A0A350CIY6-F1
#
_entry.id   AF-A0A350CIY6-F1
#
_cell.length_a   1.000
_cell.length_b   1.000
_cell.length_c   1.000
_cell.angle_alpha   90.00
_cell.angle_beta   90.00
_cell.angle_gamma   90.00
#
_symmetry.space_group_name_H-M   'P 1'
#
loop_
_entity.id
_entity.type
_entity.pdbx_description
1 polymer ?
#
loop_
_entity_poly.entity_id
_entity_poly.type
_entity_poly.pdbx_seq_one_letter_code
_entity_poly.pdbx_strand_id
1 'polypeptide(L)'
;TVDDEKRMKMEHDGLHVCPPEEMYSRFIGLEDAVSRSQEIADRIDMQLGERKLYPVYRPPEGRTDIQYLRDLCRDRMHERYGEELTEAHWKRLDYELSVIESKGYASYFLIVWDFVEFAR
;
A
#
# COMPACT_ATOMS: atom_id res chain seq x y z
N THR A 1 -39.89 -4.85 10.39
CA THR A 1 -40.29 -5.67 9.23
C THR A 1 -40.31 -4.79 7.99
N VAL A 2 -40.39 -5.36 6.78
CA VAL A 2 -40.53 -4.56 5.53
C VAL A 2 -41.70 -3.58 5.62
N ASP A 3 -42.75 -3.95 6.36
CA ASP A 3 -43.97 -3.17 6.57
C ASP A 3 -43.84 -2.03 7.59
N ASP A 4 -42.66 -1.80 8.18
CA ASP A 4 -42.46 -0.71 9.14
C ASP A 4 -42.48 0.66 8.42
N GLU A 5 -43.47 1.48 8.73
CA GLU A 5 -43.67 2.81 8.16
C GLU A 5 -42.66 3.84 8.67
N LYS A 6 -42.09 3.65 9.86
CA LYS A 6 -41.07 4.55 10.44
C LYS A 6 -39.65 4.22 9.97
N ARG A 7 -39.50 3.18 9.14
CA ARG A 7 -38.21 2.83 8.53
C ARG A 7 -37.78 3.94 7.58
N MET A 8 -36.50 4.30 7.62
CA MET A 8 -35.89 5.14 6.59
C MET A 8 -36.07 4.49 5.20
N LYS A 9 -36.80 5.17 4.31
CA LYS A 9 -37.07 4.77 2.93
C LYS A 9 -36.66 5.93 2.02
N MET A 10 -36.19 5.61 0.83
CA MET A 10 -35.99 6.63 -0.20
C MET A 10 -37.38 7.05 -0.68
N GLU A 11 -37.64 8.35 -0.75
CA GLU A 11 -38.96 8.89 -1.11
C GLU A 11 -39.26 8.81 -2.60
N HIS A 12 -38.22 8.62 -3.42
CA HIS A 12 -38.33 8.61 -4.88
C HIS A 12 -37.71 7.35 -5.47
N ASP A 13 -38.45 6.76 -6.40
CA ASP A 13 -37.92 5.78 -7.33
C ASP A 13 -37.03 6.48 -8.37
N GLY A 14 -36.02 5.77 -8.91
CA GLY A 14 -35.12 6.35 -9.92
C GLY A 14 -33.70 6.69 -9.45
N LEU A 15 -33.29 6.22 -8.26
CA LEU A 15 -31.91 6.32 -7.75
C LEU A 15 -30.98 5.27 -8.38
N HIS A 16 -30.85 5.32 -9.70
CA HIS A 16 -29.96 4.47 -10.47
C HIS A 16 -29.29 5.26 -11.60
N VAL A 17 -28.26 4.70 -12.21
CA VAL A 17 -27.61 5.30 -13.37
C VAL A 17 -28.56 5.21 -14.55
N CYS A 18 -29.00 6.36 -15.05
CA CYS A 18 -29.94 6.47 -16.17
C CYS A 18 -29.17 6.65 -17.49
N PRO A 19 -29.72 6.19 -18.62
CA PRO A 19 -29.16 6.51 -19.94
C PRO A 19 -29.32 8.00 -20.26
N PRO A 20 -28.47 8.56 -21.16
CA PRO A 20 -28.47 9.99 -21.45
C PRO A 20 -29.84 10.53 -21.91
N GLU A 21 -30.57 9.80 -22.75
CA GLU A 21 -31.85 10.21 -23.32
C GLU A 21 -32.91 10.43 -22.24
N GLU A 22 -32.88 9.61 -21.20
CA GLU A 22 -33.75 9.73 -20.04
C GLU A 22 -33.40 10.96 -19.20
N MET A 23 -32.10 11.26 -19.04
CA MET A 23 -31.66 12.47 -18.35
C MET A 23 -32.06 13.75 -19.10
N TYR A 24 -31.93 13.80 -20.43
CA TYR A 24 -32.43 14.93 -21.22
C TYR A 24 -33.95 15.08 -21.11
N SER A 25 -34.70 13.97 -21.06
CA SER A 25 -36.16 13.99 -20.90
C SER A 25 -36.61 14.46 -19.50
N ARG A 26 -35.80 14.23 -18.47
CA ARG A 26 -36.06 14.68 -17.09
C ARG A 26 -35.71 16.17 -16.87
N PHE A 27 -34.85 16.75 -17.70
CA PHE A 27 -34.32 18.11 -17.58
C PHE A 27 -34.67 18.98 -18.80
N ILE A 28 -35.92 18.94 -19.25
CA ILE A 28 -36.41 19.75 -20.37
C ILE A 28 -36.24 21.25 -20.06
N GLY A 29 -35.64 22.00 -20.98
CA GLY A 29 -35.28 23.41 -20.82
C GLY A 29 -33.97 23.66 -20.05
N LEU A 30 -33.27 22.59 -19.64
CA LEU A 30 -31.97 22.61 -18.97
C LEU A 30 -30.97 21.66 -19.66
N GLU A 31 -31.09 21.49 -20.97
CA GLU A 31 -30.25 20.60 -21.78
C GLU A 31 -28.76 20.96 -21.67
N ASP A 32 -28.45 22.25 -21.54
CA ASP A 32 -27.10 22.76 -21.30
C ASP A 32 -26.50 22.26 -19.97
N ALA A 33 -27.32 22.05 -18.93
CA ALA A 33 -26.84 21.52 -17.66
C ALA A 33 -26.46 20.04 -17.78
N VAL A 34 -27.22 19.27 -18.57
CA VAL A 34 -26.94 17.85 -18.82
C VAL A 34 -25.66 17.69 -19.65
N SER A 35 -25.51 18.46 -20.73
CA SER A 35 -24.31 18.40 -21.60
C SER A 35 -23.03 18.81 -20.88
N ARG A 36 -23.09 19.81 -19.99
CA ARG A 36 -21.95 20.22 -19.15
C ARG A 36 -21.40 19.11 -18.26
N SER A 37 -22.21 18.13 -17.86
CA SER A 37 -21.71 16.99 -17.07
C SER A 37 -20.70 16.15 -17.86
N GLN A 38 -20.95 15.96 -19.16
CA GLN A 38 -20.02 15.28 -20.08
C GLN A 38 -18.77 16.14 -20.31
N GLU A 39 -18.91 17.45 -20.52
CA GLU A 39 -17.74 18.33 -20.68
C GLU A 39 -16.80 18.29 -19.47
N ILE A 40 -17.35 18.19 -18.24
CA ILE A 40 -16.54 18.04 -17.04
C ILE A 40 -15.83 16.69 -17.07
N ALA A 41 -16.54 15.61 -17.39
CA ALA A 41 -15.96 14.28 -17.48
C ALA A 41 -14.81 14.21 -18.51
N ASP A 42 -15.00 14.79 -19.69
CA ASP A 42 -14.02 14.80 -20.77
C ASP A 42 -12.75 15.61 -20.44
N ARG A 43 -12.83 16.55 -19.50
CA ARG A 43 -11.68 17.34 -19.02
C ARG A 43 -10.85 16.62 -17.97
N ILE A 44 -11.33 15.51 -17.41
CA ILE A 44 -10.64 14.77 -16.35
C ILE A 44 -9.67 13.78 -17.01
N ASP A 45 -8.39 14.13 -16.98
CA ASP A 45 -7.29 13.20 -17.24
C ASP A 45 -6.63 12.80 -15.91
N MET A 46 -7.24 11.85 -15.21
CA MET A 46 -6.71 11.33 -13.94
C MET A 46 -5.98 10.02 -14.18
N GLN A 47 -4.66 10.04 -13.98
CA GLN A 47 -3.82 8.85 -13.99
C GLN A 47 -3.48 8.46 -12.55
N LEU A 48 -4.00 7.32 -12.11
CA LEU A 48 -3.59 6.73 -10.84
C LEU A 48 -2.18 6.16 -11.02
N GLY A 49 -1.21 6.72 -10.29
CA GLY A 49 0.18 6.25 -10.37
C GLY A 49 0.36 4.86 -9.75
N GLU A 50 1.24 4.04 -10.33
CA GLU A 50 1.59 2.70 -9.82
C GLU A 50 2.71 2.74 -8.76
N ARG A 51 2.86 3.85 -8.04
CA ARG A 51 4.01 4.03 -7.16
C ARG A 51 3.88 3.11 -5.94
N LYS A 52 4.73 2.10 -5.87
CA LYS A 52 4.92 1.27 -4.68
C LYS A 52 5.65 2.10 -3.63
N LEU A 53 4.93 2.56 -2.62
CA LEU A 53 5.46 3.28 -1.48
C LEU A 53 5.79 2.27 -0.37
N TYR A 54 7.04 1.85 -0.30
CA TYR A 54 7.52 1.05 0.82
C TYR A 54 8.00 1.97 1.96
N PRO A 55 7.68 1.66 3.23
CA PRO A 55 8.25 2.39 4.34
C PRO A 55 9.78 2.22 4.36
N VAL A 56 10.49 3.29 4.70
CA VAL A 56 11.94 3.29 4.82
C VAL A 56 12.29 3.19 6.30
N TYR A 57 13.07 2.18 6.67
CA TYR A 57 13.58 2.06 8.03
C TYR A 57 14.70 3.07 8.22
N ARG A 58 14.71 3.78 9.35
CA ARG A 58 15.74 4.78 9.67
C ARG A 58 16.54 4.30 10.88
N PRO A 59 17.71 3.68 10.65
CA PRO A 59 18.56 3.24 11.75
C PRO A 59 19.03 4.38 12.64
N PRO A 60 19.38 4.10 13.90
CA PRO A 60 20.03 5.06 14.78
C PRO A 60 21.41 5.47 14.23
N GLU A 61 21.95 6.58 14.75
CA GLU A 61 23.32 7.04 14.49
C GLU A 61 23.64 7.38 13.03
N GLY A 62 22.63 7.60 12.19
CA GLY A 62 22.82 7.99 10.79
C GLY A 62 23.37 6.88 9.89
N ARG A 63 23.31 5.61 10.34
CA ARG A 63 23.69 4.44 9.54
C ARG A 63 22.72 4.21 8.39
N THR A 64 23.21 3.59 7.32
CA THR A 64 22.32 3.10 6.25
C THR A 64 21.57 1.84 6.70
N ASP A 65 20.42 1.57 6.09
CA ASP A 65 19.61 0.39 6.40
C ASP A 65 20.40 -0.91 6.18
N ILE A 66 21.18 -1.00 5.11
CA ILE A 66 22.01 -2.17 4.85
C ILE A 66 23.16 -2.34 5.85
N GLN A 67 23.80 -1.25 6.29
CA GLN A 67 24.84 -1.32 7.32
C GLN A 67 24.26 -1.84 8.63
N TYR A 68 23.14 -1.28 9.05
CA TYR A 68 22.47 -1.68 10.28
C TYR A 68 22.00 -3.15 10.23
N LEU A 69 21.45 -3.59 9.09
CA LEU A 69 21.06 -4.99 8.90
C LEU A 69 22.27 -5.94 8.97
N ARG A 70 23.41 -5.56 8.38
CA ARG A 70 24.65 -6.36 8.44
C ARG A 70 25.16 -6.50 9.87
N ASP A 71 25.20 -5.41 10.63
CA ASP A 71 25.64 -5.41 12.02
C ASP A 71 24.73 -6.32 12.86
N LEU A 72 23.41 -6.13 12.75
CA LEU A 72 22.42 -6.93 13.45
C LEU A 72 22.56 -8.43 13.16
N CYS A 73 22.68 -8.80 11.89
CA CYS A 73 22.84 -10.19 11.51
C CYS A 73 24.14 -10.76 12.10
N ARG A 74 25.26 -10.03 12.00
CA ARG A 74 26.56 -10.48 12.55
C ARG A 74 26.50 -10.73 14.04
N ASP A 75 25.89 -9.81 14.80
CA ASP A 75 25.76 -9.94 16.25
C ASP A 75 24.92 -11.17 16.64
N ARG A 76 23.84 -11.43 15.89
CA ARG A 76 22.91 -12.54 16.18
C ARG A 76 23.37 -13.90 15.64
N MET A 77 24.40 -13.97 14.79
CA MET A 77 24.91 -15.26 14.28
C MET A 77 25.38 -16.17 15.40
N HIS A 78 26.10 -15.60 16.38
CA HIS A 78 26.60 -16.35 17.52
C HIS A 78 25.47 -16.82 18.44
N GLU A 79 24.43 -16.01 18.64
CA GLU A 79 23.25 -16.40 19.42
C GLU A 79 22.48 -17.55 18.77
N ARG A 80 22.41 -17.57 17.43
CA ARG A 80 21.64 -18.57 16.69
C ARG A 80 22.35 -19.90 16.53
N TYR A 81 23.65 -19.88 16.22
CA TYR A 81 24.40 -21.08 15.85
C TYR A 81 25.38 -21.55 16.94
N GLY A 82 25.74 -20.70 17.91
CA GLY A 82 26.66 -21.07 18.99
C GLY A 82 27.96 -21.70 18.49
N GLU A 83 28.28 -22.88 19.00
CA GLU A 83 29.48 -23.66 18.63
C GLU A 83 29.40 -24.28 17.22
N GLU A 84 28.21 -24.39 16.62
CA GLU A 84 28.00 -24.93 15.27
C GLU A 84 28.27 -23.87 14.17
N LEU A 85 28.71 -22.67 14.56
CA LEU A 85 28.98 -21.60 13.63
C LEU A 85 30.21 -21.91 12.75
N THR A 86 29.96 -22.33 11.51
CA THR A 86 31.00 -22.58 10.51
C THR A 86 31.19 -21.42 9.53
N GLU A 87 32.33 -21.44 8.83
CA GLU A 87 32.64 -20.54 7.71
C GLU A 87 31.58 -20.59 6.59
N ALA A 88 30.92 -21.73 6.40
CA ALA A 88 29.85 -21.87 5.42
C ALA A 88 28.64 -20.99 5.76
N HIS A 89 28.33 -20.82 7.06
CA HIS A 89 27.26 -19.94 7.52
C HIS A 89 27.59 -18.46 7.24
N TRP A 90 28.84 -18.04 7.47
CA TRP A 90 29.28 -16.68 7.16
C TRP A 90 29.20 -16.36 5.67
N LYS A 91 29.72 -17.25 4.82
CA LYS A 91 29.63 -17.09 3.36
C LYS A 91 28.19 -17.02 2.88
N ARG A 92 27.31 -17.82 3.49
CA ARG A 92 25.88 -17.81 3.17
C ARG A 92 25.23 -16.48 3.56
N LEU A 93 25.52 -15.98 4.76
CA LEU A 93 25.01 -14.69 5.24
C LEU A 93 25.45 -13.55 4.32
N ASP A 94 26.73 -13.48 3.97
CA ASP A 94 27.24 -12.42 3.10
C ASP A 94 26.61 -12.46 1.70
N TYR A 95 26.40 -13.67 1.14
CA TYR A 95 25.68 -13.84 -0.11
C TYR A 95 24.25 -13.30 -0.01
N GLU A 96 23.49 -13.71 1.01
CA GLU A 96 22.10 -13.27 1.19
C GLU A 96 22.00 -11.75 1.39
N LEU A 97 22.86 -11.17 2.22
CA LEU A 97 22.89 -9.72 2.44
C LEU A 97 23.26 -8.96 1.17
N SER A 98 24.16 -9.48 0.33
CA SER A 98 24.49 -8.86 -0.97
C SER A 98 23.29 -8.87 -1.93
N VAL A 99 22.47 -9.93 -1.92
CA VAL A 99 21.26 -10.00 -2.74
C VAL A 99 20.21 -9.02 -2.22
N ILE A 100 20.01 -8.94 -0.90
CA ILE A 100 19.06 -8.00 -0.28
C ILE A 100 19.43 -6.55 -0.60
N GLU A 101 20.73 -6.22 -0.50
CA GLU A 101 21.28 -4.92 -0.86
C GLU A 101 21.03 -4.59 -2.34
N SER A 102 21.31 -5.55 -3.25
CA SER A 102 21.10 -5.37 -4.69
C SER A 102 19.64 -5.10 -5.07
N LYS A 103 18.70 -5.58 -4.26
CA LYS A 103 17.25 -5.42 -4.47
C LYS A 103 16.66 -4.22 -3.72
N GLY A 104 17.43 -3.56 -2.85
CA GLY A 104 16.93 -2.45 -2.04
C GLY A 104 15.91 -2.88 -0.99
N TYR A 105 16.03 -4.11 -0.45
CA TYR A 105 15.07 -4.66 0.50
C TYR A 105 15.55 -4.67 1.96
N ALA A 106 16.68 -4.03 2.28
CA ALA A 106 17.20 -3.97 3.64
C ALA A 106 16.18 -3.36 4.62
N SER A 107 15.58 -2.22 4.26
CA SER A 107 14.49 -1.60 5.03
C SER A 107 13.32 -2.54 5.31
N TYR A 108 12.92 -3.39 4.37
CA TYR A 108 11.83 -4.35 4.57
C TYR A 108 12.17 -5.38 5.66
N PHE A 109 13.38 -5.96 5.61
CA PHE A 109 13.83 -6.91 6.63
C PHE A 109 13.90 -6.28 8.02
N LEU A 110 14.38 -5.04 8.12
CA LEU A 110 14.46 -4.32 9.39
C LEU A 110 13.09 -4.01 10.00
N ILE A 111 12.11 -3.61 9.19
CA ILE A 111 10.74 -3.38 9.68
C ILE A 111 10.13 -4.66 10.23
N VAL A 112 10.26 -5.78 9.50
CA VAL A 112 9.73 -7.07 9.95
C VAL A 112 10.46 -7.53 11.22
N TRP A 113 11.78 -7.39 11.26
CA TRP A 113 12.57 -7.71 12.45
C TRP A 113 12.14 -6.90 13.67
N ASP A 114 11.92 -5.59 13.52
CA ASP A 114 11.50 -4.69 14.61
C ASP A 114 10.18 -5.13 15.25
N PHE A 115 9.18 -5.51 14.43
CA PHE A 115 7.92 -6.05 14.94
C PHE A 115 8.09 -7.37 15.69
N VAL A 116 8.93 -8.27 15.17
CA VAL A 116 9.18 -9.56 15.81
C VAL A 116 9.93 -9.40 17.13
N GLU A 117 10.94 -8.52 17.17
CA GLU A 117 11.72 -8.25 18.38
C GLU A 117 10.86 -7.57 19.44
N PHE A 118 10.04 -6.58 19.08
CA PHE A 118 9.14 -5.90 20.00
C PHE A 118 8.10 -6.85 20.64
N ALA A 119 7.67 -7.89 19.91
CA ALA A 119 6.64 -8.81 20.37
C ALA A 119 7.16 -9.98 21.23
N ARG A 120 8.48 -10.18 21.33
CA ARG A 120 9.10 -11.21 22.17
C ARG A 120 9.17 -10.77 23.62
#